data_AF-A0A2T6IR37-F1
#
_entry.id   AF-A0A2T6IR37-F1
#
_cell.length_a   1.000
_cell.length_b   1.000
_cell.length_c   1.000
_cell.angle_alpha   90.00
_cell.angle_beta   90.00
_cell.angle_gamma   90.00
#
_symmetry.space_group_name_H-M   'P 1'
#
loop_
_entity.id
_entity.type
_entity.pdbx_description
1 polymer ?
#
loop_
_entity_poly.entity_id
_entity_poly.type
_entity_poly.pdbx_seq_one_letter_code
_entity_poly.pdbx_strand_id
1 'polypeptide(L)'
;AYALAEAELPECHPVRLGIALNYSVFYYEALIEPDKACELARAAIDASSAVVNTLEEEQAQDTLAMMQLLQDNLELWTTET
;
A
#
# COMPACT_ATOMS: atom_id res chain seq x y z
N ALA A 1 -11.16 -9.52 -4.59
CA ALA A 1 -11.22 -8.13 -4.10
C ALA A 1 -10.00 -7.34 -4.58
N TYR A 2 -8.77 -7.77 -4.26
CA TYR A 2 -7.52 -7.10 -4.69
C TYR A 2 -7.41 -6.92 -6.22
N ALA A 3 -7.49 -8.01 -7.00
CA ALA A 3 -7.42 -7.93 -8.47
C ALA A 3 -8.52 -7.07 -9.13
N LEU A 4 -9.69 -6.95 -8.49
CA LEU A 4 -10.77 -6.09 -8.97
C LEU A 4 -10.47 -4.61 -8.67
N ALA A 5 -9.94 -4.32 -7.48
CA ALA A 5 -9.50 -2.98 -7.12
C ALA A 5 -8.34 -2.51 -8.00
N GLU A 6 -7.41 -3.40 -8.39
CA GLU A 6 -6.35 -3.05 -9.33
C GLU A 6 -6.84 -2.74 -10.74
N ALA A 7 -7.86 -3.45 -11.21
CA ALA A 7 -8.40 -3.29 -12.56
C ALA A 7 -9.34 -2.08 -12.68
N GLU A 8 -10.13 -1.80 -11.64
CA GLU A 8 -11.23 -0.83 -11.69
C GLU A 8 -10.91 0.51 -11.03
N LEU A 9 -9.87 0.59 -10.17
CA LEU A 9 -9.55 1.80 -9.42
C LEU A 9 -8.17 2.37 -9.80
N PRO A 10 -8.06 3.71 -9.89
CA PRO A 10 -6.77 4.39 -10.03
C PRO A 10 -5.79 4.00 -8.92
N GLU A 11 -4.50 4.06 -9.23
CA GLU A 11 -3.40 3.68 -8.32
C GLU A 11 -3.45 4.43 -6.98
N CYS A 12 -3.85 5.71 -6.99
CA CYS A 12 -3.99 6.53 -5.77
C CYS A 12 -5.37 6.46 -5.12
N HIS A 13 -6.29 5.63 -5.62
CA HIS A 13 -7.64 5.64 -5.07
C HIS A 13 -7.59 5.15 -3.62
N PRO A 14 -8.14 5.91 -2.63
CA PRO A 14 -8.03 5.56 -1.21
C PRO A 14 -8.49 4.14 -0.89
N VAL A 15 -9.54 3.66 -1.58
CA VAL A 15 -10.02 2.27 -1.45
C VAL A 15 -9.01 1.25 -1.96
N ARG A 16 -8.31 1.51 -3.08
CA ARG A 16 -7.28 0.60 -3.62
C ARG A 16 -6.09 0.53 -2.66
N LEU A 17 -5.64 1.68 -2.16
CA LEU A 17 -4.56 1.75 -1.17
C LEU A 17 -4.92 1.08 0.14
N GLY A 18 -6.13 1.32 0.66
CA GLY A 18 -6.61 0.64 1.86
C GLY A 18 -6.72 -0.88 1.69
N ILE A 19 -7.13 -1.36 0.51
CA ILE A 19 -7.13 -2.80 0.21
C ILE A 19 -5.69 -3.32 0.14
N ALA A 20 -4.76 -2.62 -0.51
CA ALA A 20 -3.36 -3.03 -0.59
C ALA A 20 -2.70 -3.11 0.78
N LEU A 21 -2.94 -2.12 1.64
CA LEU A 21 -2.47 -2.11 3.03
C LEU A 21 -3.00 -3.31 3.80
N ASN A 22 -4.32 -3.51 3.83
CA ASN A 22 -4.90 -4.66 4.54
C ASN A 22 -4.43 -6.01 3.96
N TYR A 23 -4.20 -6.08 2.65
CA TYR A 23 -3.73 -7.29 2.00
C TYR A 23 -2.26 -7.58 2.35
N SER A 24 -1.41 -6.57 2.42
CA SER A 24 -0.02 -6.71 2.89
C SER A 24 0.04 -7.20 4.35
N VAL A 25 -0.77 -6.62 5.24
CA VAL A 25 -0.88 -7.07 6.64
C VAL A 25 -1.39 -8.51 6.73
N PHE A 26 -2.35 -8.90 5.90
CA PHE A 26 -2.84 -10.27 5.86
C PHE A 26 -1.75 -11.28 5.46
N TYR A 27 -0.90 -10.95 4.48
CA TYR A 27 0.24 -11.80 4.13
C TYR A 27 1.23 -11.94 5.29
N TYR A 28 1.48 -10.85 6.02
CA TYR A 28 2.40 -10.85 7.16
C TYR A 28 1.84 -11.64 8.36
N GLU A 29 0.64 -11.28 8.83
CA GLU A 29 0.08 -11.79 10.10
C GLU A 29 -0.64 -13.14 9.96
N ALA A 30 -1.37 -13.36 8.86
CA ALA A 30 -2.23 -14.54 8.72
C ALA A 30 -1.60 -15.65 7.89
N LEU A 31 -0.88 -15.29 6.82
CA LEU A 31 -0.20 -16.26 5.96
C LEU A 31 1.26 -16.52 6.36
N ILE A 32 1.84 -15.68 7.23
CA ILE A 32 3.24 -15.78 7.67
C ILE A 32 4.18 -15.81 6.46
N GLU A 33 3.86 -15.00 5.44
CA GLU A 33 4.66 -14.82 4.23
C GLU A 33 5.18 -13.37 4.18
N PRO A 34 6.17 -13.00 5.03
CA PRO A 34 6.64 -11.62 5.17
C PRO A 34 7.25 -11.07 3.89
N ASP A 35 7.92 -11.90 3.09
CA ASP A 35 8.50 -11.47 1.80
C ASP A 35 7.42 -10.93 0.86
N LYS A 36 6.29 -11.64 0.73
CA LYS A 36 5.16 -11.22 -0.10
C LYS A 36 4.46 -9.99 0.46
N ALA A 37 4.34 -9.88 1.78
CA ALA A 37 3.80 -8.68 2.42
C ALA A 37 4.64 -7.45 2.08
N CYS A 38 5.97 -7.59 2.17
CA CYS A 38 6.93 -6.53 1.84
C CYS A 38 6.90 -6.17 0.35
N GLU A 39 6.84 -7.16 -0.55
CA GLU A 39 6.71 -6.92 -1.99
C GLU A 39 5.41 -6.14 -2.31
N LEU A 40 4.28 -6.55 -1.72
CA LEU A 40 2.99 -5.87 -1.90
C LEU A 40 3.01 -4.43 -1.40
N ALA A 41 3.53 -4.21 -0.18
CA ALA A 41 3.62 -2.87 0.39
C ALA A 41 4.52 -1.97 -0.45
N ARG A 42 5.68 -2.48 -0.92
CA ARG A 42 6.61 -1.72 -1.77
C ARG A 42 6.00 -1.39 -3.13
N ALA A 43 5.33 -2.35 -3.77
CA ALA A 43 4.65 -2.10 -5.04
C ALA A 43 3.55 -1.05 -4.93
N ALA A 44 2.78 -1.06 -3.83
CA ALA A 44 1.75 -0.05 -3.58
C ALA A 44 2.33 1.36 -3.34
N ILE A 45 3.45 1.46 -2.63
CA ILE A 45 4.18 2.73 -2.45
C ILE A 45 4.69 3.24 -3.80
N ASP A 46 5.38 2.40 -4.58
CA ASP A 46 5.98 2.78 -5.85
C ASP A 46 4.92 3.25 -6.86
N ALA A 47 3.79 2.53 -6.93
CA ALA A 47 2.65 2.91 -7.75
C ALA A 47 2.10 4.28 -7.32
N SER A 48 1.90 4.50 -6.03
CA SER A 48 1.37 5.78 -5.52
C SER A 48 2.34 6.95 -5.73
N SER A 49 3.65 6.73 -5.54
CA SER A 49 4.68 7.74 -5.77
C SER A 49 4.71 8.28 -7.20
N ALA A 50 4.35 7.45 -8.20
CA ALA A 50 4.36 7.86 -9.60
C ALA A 50 3.28 8.92 -9.92
N VAL A 51 2.18 8.90 -9.16
CA VAL A 51 0.95 9.65 -9.49
C VAL A 51 0.57 10.68 -8.42
N VAL A 52 1.15 10.62 -7.21
CA VAL A 52 0.88 11.56 -6.12
C VAL A 52 1.08 13.03 -6.51
N ASN A 53 2.04 13.33 -7.39
CA ASN A 53 2.31 14.68 -7.89
C ASN A 53 1.26 15.21 -8.88
N THR A 54 0.35 14.35 -9.33
CA THR A 54 -0.72 14.70 -10.29
C THR A 54 -2.09 14.86 -9.62
N LEU A 55 -2.18 14.57 -8.33
CA LEU A 55 -3.41 14.64 -7.54
C LEU A 55 -3.69 16.06 -7.05
N GLU A 56 -4.95 16.32 -6.72
CA GLU A 56 -5.34 17.52 -5.97
C GLU A 56 -4.82 17.44 -4.53
N GLU A 57 -4.63 18.58 -3.88
CA GLU A 57 -3.96 18.71 -2.57
C GLU A 57 -4.55 17.79 -1.49
N GLU A 58 -5.88 17.71 -1.39
CA GLU A 58 -6.58 16.84 -0.43
C GLU A 58 -6.31 15.36 -0.71
N GLN A 59 -6.40 14.93 -1.97
CA GLN A 59 -6.15 13.55 -2.37
C GLN A 59 -4.67 13.17 -2.23
N ALA A 60 -3.77 14.10 -2.52
CA ALA A 60 -2.34 13.92 -2.32
C ALA A 60 -2.02 13.73 -0.83
N GLN A 61 -2.62 14.54 0.05
CA GLN A 61 -2.45 14.43 1.49
C GLN A 61 -2.92 13.06 2.02
N ASP A 62 -4.10 12.60 1.58
CA ASP A 62 -4.62 11.28 1.94
C ASP A 62 -3.74 10.14 1.42
N THR A 63 -3.27 10.25 0.17
CA THR A 63 -2.38 9.27 -0.45
C THR A 63 -1.05 9.18 0.30
N LEU A 64 -0.45 10.32 0.64
CA LEU A 64 0.79 10.39 1.42
C LEU A 64 0.64 9.78 2.81
N ALA A 65 -0.49 10.01 3.49
CA ALA A 65 -0.77 9.40 4.79
C ALA A 65 -0.84 7.86 4.70
N MET A 66 -1.50 7.32 3.67
CA MET A 66 -1.56 5.87 3.44
C MET A 66 -0.18 5.29 3.07
N MET A 67 0.59 5.99 2.23
CA MET A 67 1.96 5.59 1.89
C MET A 67 2.86 5.56 3.12
N GLN A 68 2.72 6.52 4.05
CA GLN A 68 3.47 6.53 5.29
C GLN A 68 3.15 5.31 6.14
N LEU A 69 1.88 4.93 6.29
CA LEU A 69 1.49 3.71 7.02
C LEU A 69 2.10 2.44 6.40
N LEU A 70 2.18 2.36 5.07
CA LEU A 70 2.86 1.26 4.38
C LEU A 70 4.36 1.24 4.66
N GLN A 71 5.01 2.41 4.72
CA GLN A 71 6.43 2.52 5.07
C GLN A 71 6.68 2.11 6.53
N ASP A 72 5.85 2.55 7.47
CA ASP A 72 5.95 2.19 8.88
C ASP A 72 5.80 0.66 9.06
N ASN A 73 4.84 0.05 8.36
CA ASN A 73 4.68 -1.41 8.33
C ASN A 73 5.92 -2.12 7.77
N LEU A 74 6.49 -1.63 6.66
CA LEU A 74 7.70 -2.20 6.07
C LEU A 74 8.91 -2.13 7.02
N GLU A 75 9.10 -0.99 7.69
CA GLU A 75 10.19 -0.82 8.65
C GLU A 75 10.03 -1.78 9.84
N LEU A 76 8.81 -1.93 10.35
CA LEU A 76 8.50 -2.90 11.40
C LEU A 76 8.82 -4.32 10.95
N TRP A 77 8.32 -4.75 9.79
CA TRP A 77 8.50 -6.12 9.30
C TRP A 77 9.94 -6.47 8.96
N THR A 78 10.73 -5.48 8.53
CA THR A 78 12.15 -5.69 8.21
C THR A 78 13.05 -5.64 9.44
N THR A 79 12.60 -5.03 10.55
CA THR A 79 13.34 -5.00 11.82
C THR A 79 13.01 -6.17 12.75
N GLU A 80 11.87 -6.84 12.58
CA GLU A 80 11.49 -8.05 13.34
C GLU A 80 12.09 -9.36 12.80
N THR A 81 12.66 -9.35 11.58
CA THR A 81 13.48 -10.44 11.01
C THR A 81 14.94 -10.43 11.48
#